data_AF-A0A382V6N7-F1
#
_entry.id   AF-A0A382V6N7-F1
#
_cell.length_a   1.000
_cell.length_b   1.000
_cell.length_c   1.000
_cell.angle_alpha   90.00
_cell.angle_beta   90.00
_cell.angle_gamma   90.00
#
_symmetry.space_group_name_H-M   'P 1'
#
loop_
_entity.id
_entity.type
_entity.pdbx_description
1 polymer ?
#
loop_
_entity_poly.entity_id
_entity_poly.type
_entity_poly.pdbx_seq_one_letter_code
_entity_poly.pdbx_strand_id
1 'polypeptide(L)'
;MADQLRWDYLSCYGHPNLKTPNIDRLASKGVLFESSFVQSPVCGPSRASTYTGRTVFSHGSTSNQVPLPIGELTIGHYLRRHGMRVGVVGKTHMEPDIDGMERLGITKETEIGLIVSESGFDPYERDDGLHPDNQAQHNKTLSYNQWLNKLGYEGENPWDLWANSAEGENGEILSGWKLRNSNKPSRIAEEHSETAYMTNKAIEYIEDSGDGPWFLHLSYIKPHWPYIAPAPYHNMYSESQFSPVHRNDSEKKDAHPVYQ
;
A
#
# COMPACT_ATOMS: atom_id res chain seq x y z
N MET A 1 -0.63 1.44 -7.56
CA MET A 1 -0.28 2.47 -6.56
C MET A 1 0.76 1.89 -5.63
N ALA A 2 1.76 2.68 -5.21
CA ALA A 2 2.76 2.29 -4.21
C ALA A 2 2.70 3.29 -3.05
N ASP A 3 2.54 2.79 -1.82
CA ASP A 3 2.36 3.65 -0.65
C ASP A 3 3.68 4.32 -0.24
N GLN A 4 3.62 5.62 0.07
CA GLN A 4 4.77 6.42 0.49
C GLN A 4 5.92 6.55 -0.54
N LEU A 5 5.68 6.23 -1.82
CA LEU A 5 6.66 6.49 -2.88
C LEU A 5 6.81 7.98 -3.12
N ARG A 6 8.03 8.50 -2.99
CA ARG A 6 8.36 9.88 -3.37
C ARG A 6 8.45 10.01 -4.90
N TRP A 7 7.98 11.13 -5.43
CA TRP A 7 8.01 11.41 -6.87
C TRP A 7 9.45 11.45 -7.43
N ASP A 8 10.41 11.91 -6.64
CA ASP A 8 11.82 12.05 -7.01
C ASP A 8 12.65 10.76 -6.80
N TYR A 9 12.01 9.63 -6.49
CA TYR A 9 12.64 8.30 -6.33
C TYR A 9 12.40 7.37 -7.52
N LEU A 10 12.36 7.94 -8.72
CA LEU A 10 12.25 7.23 -9.99
C LEU A 10 13.24 7.86 -10.98
N SER A 11 13.95 7.05 -11.78
CA SER A 11 14.94 7.60 -12.72
C SER A 11 14.31 8.43 -13.83
N CYS A 12 13.07 8.13 -14.25
CA CYS A 12 12.32 8.99 -15.18
C CYS A 12 11.97 10.38 -14.63
N TYR A 13 12.00 10.58 -13.31
CA TYR A 13 11.88 11.89 -12.67
C TYR A 13 13.25 12.50 -12.29
N GLY A 14 14.36 11.89 -12.72
CA GLY A 14 15.70 12.44 -12.59
C GLY A 14 16.49 11.97 -11.36
N HIS A 15 16.09 10.90 -10.67
CA HIS A 15 16.88 10.37 -9.57
C HIS A 15 18.29 9.96 -10.07
N PRO A 16 19.41 10.43 -9.47
CA PRO A 16 20.74 10.25 -10.03
C PRO A 16 21.30 8.81 -9.92
N ASN A 17 20.94 8.08 -8.86
CA ASN A 17 21.55 6.78 -8.53
C ASN A 17 20.62 5.55 -8.65
N LEU A 18 19.35 5.69 -8.27
CA LEU A 18 18.31 4.67 -8.39
C LEU A 18 17.87 4.51 -9.85
N LYS A 19 17.98 3.28 -10.37
CA LYS A 19 17.56 2.94 -11.73
C LYS A 19 16.22 2.20 -11.70
N THR A 20 15.21 2.72 -12.40
CA THR A 20 13.86 2.13 -12.50
C THR A 20 13.46 1.85 -13.95
N PRO A 21 14.24 1.07 -14.72
CA PRO A 21 14.10 0.97 -16.17
C PRO A 21 12.72 0.47 -16.65
N ASN A 22 12.05 -0.36 -15.85
CA ASN A 22 10.70 -0.84 -16.18
C ASN A 22 9.63 0.25 -16.07
N ILE A 23 9.74 1.12 -15.06
CA ILE A 23 8.83 2.27 -14.88
C ILE A 23 9.17 3.35 -15.91
N ASP A 24 10.45 3.58 -16.18
CA ASP A 24 10.89 4.51 -17.22
C ASP A 24 10.39 4.08 -18.61
N ARG A 25 10.37 2.77 -18.89
CA ARG A 25 9.81 2.22 -20.13
C ARG A 25 8.30 2.39 -20.23
N LEU A 26 7.57 2.40 -19.10
CA LEU A 26 6.15 2.74 -19.10
C LEU A 26 5.96 4.23 -19.41
N ALA A 27 6.75 5.10 -18.76
CA ALA A 27 6.71 6.55 -19.00
C ALA A 27 7.02 6.90 -20.46
N SER A 28 8.02 6.25 -21.08
CA SER A 28 8.40 6.52 -22.48
C SER A 28 7.37 6.09 -23.52
N LYS A 29 6.38 5.28 -23.12
CA LYS A 29 5.26 4.85 -23.97
C LYS A 29 3.95 5.57 -23.65
N GLY A 30 3.97 6.52 -22.72
CA GLY A 30 2.79 7.23 -22.24
C GLY A 30 3.05 8.71 -21.99
N VAL A 31 2.38 9.25 -20.98
CA VAL A 31 2.54 10.64 -20.53
C VAL A 31 3.05 10.63 -19.10
N LEU A 32 4.12 11.37 -18.85
CA LEU A 32 4.67 11.62 -17.52
C LEU A 32 4.13 12.96 -17.00
N PHE A 33 3.51 12.97 -15.83
CA PHE A 33 2.95 14.18 -15.23
C PHE A 33 3.88 14.76 -14.15
N GLU A 34 4.60 15.83 -14.47
CA GLU A 34 5.60 16.46 -13.59
C GLU A 34 4.98 17.29 -12.44
N SER A 35 3.69 17.56 -12.49
CA SER A 35 2.97 18.38 -11.50
C SER A 35 1.67 17.70 -11.07
N SER A 36 1.81 16.67 -10.24
CA SER A 36 0.69 15.89 -9.69
C SER A 36 0.69 15.97 -8.16
N PHE A 37 -0.46 16.36 -7.58
CA PHE A 37 -0.62 16.54 -6.14
C PHE A 37 -1.79 15.73 -5.60
N VAL A 38 -1.56 15.06 -4.48
CA VAL A 38 -2.62 14.42 -3.69
C VAL A 38 -3.40 15.44 -2.88
N GLN A 39 -4.65 15.12 -2.54
CA GLN A 39 -5.54 16.03 -1.81
C GLN A 39 -5.35 15.99 -0.28
N SER A 40 -4.56 15.03 0.22
CA SER A 40 -4.13 14.97 1.62
C SER A 40 -2.76 14.29 1.73
N PRO A 41 -1.87 14.72 2.63
CA PRO A 41 -0.56 14.10 2.83
C PRO A 41 -0.60 12.84 3.72
N VAL A 42 -1.77 12.25 3.94
CA VAL A 42 -1.98 11.08 4.82
C VAL A 42 -2.76 9.98 4.10
N CYS A 43 -2.43 8.72 4.38
CA CYS A 43 -2.90 7.52 3.67
C CYS A 43 -4.42 7.49 3.40
N GLY A 44 -5.24 7.40 4.46
CA GLY A 44 -6.69 7.30 4.38
C GLY A 44 -7.34 8.42 3.55
N PRO A 45 -7.24 9.70 3.97
CA PRO A 45 -7.89 10.80 3.26
C PRO A 45 -7.39 10.97 1.81
N SER A 46 -6.10 10.74 1.54
CA SER A 46 -5.55 10.78 0.16
C SER A 46 -6.20 9.73 -0.74
N ARG A 47 -6.36 8.50 -0.21
CA ARG A 47 -6.98 7.38 -0.92
C ARG A 47 -8.47 7.63 -1.11
N ALA A 48 -9.17 8.13 -0.09
CA ALA A 48 -10.59 8.49 -0.19
C ALA A 48 -10.83 9.54 -1.30
N SER A 49 -9.99 10.57 -1.38
CA SER A 49 -10.08 11.56 -2.46
C SER A 49 -9.87 10.93 -3.84
N THR A 50 -8.91 10.01 -3.96
CA THR A 50 -8.64 9.28 -5.21
C THR A 50 -9.82 8.40 -5.61
N TYR A 51 -10.39 7.66 -4.66
CA TYR A 51 -11.48 6.72 -4.93
C TYR A 51 -12.79 7.43 -5.24
N THR A 52 -13.06 8.58 -4.62
CA THR A 52 -14.29 9.36 -4.85
C THR A 52 -14.18 10.37 -5.99
N GLY A 53 -12.95 10.73 -6.40
CA GLY A 53 -12.70 11.84 -7.32
C GLY A 53 -13.06 13.21 -6.71
N ARG A 54 -13.08 13.31 -5.37
CA ARG A 54 -13.56 14.48 -4.62
C ARG A 54 -12.52 14.92 -3.59
N THR A 55 -12.61 16.17 -3.14
CA THR A 55 -11.70 16.70 -2.10
C THR A 55 -12.07 16.17 -0.72
N VAL A 56 -11.11 16.17 0.22
CA VAL A 56 -11.31 15.82 1.64
C VAL A 56 -12.49 16.58 2.25
N PHE A 57 -12.59 17.87 1.96
CA PHE A 57 -13.70 18.71 2.42
C PHE A 57 -15.07 18.22 1.95
N SER A 58 -15.13 17.60 0.76
CA SER A 58 -16.37 17.13 0.17
C SER A 58 -16.80 15.75 0.69
N HIS A 59 -15.85 14.82 0.87
CA HIS A 59 -16.16 13.43 1.23
C HIS A 59 -16.04 13.11 2.73
N GLY A 60 -15.49 14.01 3.55
CA GLY A 60 -15.53 13.92 5.02
C GLY A 60 -14.56 12.92 5.69
N SER A 61 -13.96 11.97 4.95
CA SER A 61 -12.82 11.18 5.48
C SER A 61 -11.56 12.05 5.63
N THR A 62 -11.28 12.52 6.85
CA THR A 62 -10.29 13.58 7.16
C THR A 62 -8.95 13.08 7.70
N SER A 63 -8.89 11.86 8.25
CA SER A 63 -7.67 11.24 8.76
C SER A 63 -7.71 9.72 8.57
N ASN A 64 -6.62 9.03 8.90
CA ASN A 64 -6.65 7.57 9.03
C ASN A 64 -7.73 7.17 10.06
N GLN A 65 -8.37 6.01 9.86
CA GLN A 65 -9.46 5.47 10.68
C GLN A 65 -10.76 6.31 10.70
N VAL A 66 -10.84 7.40 9.93
CA VAL A 66 -12.13 8.06 9.67
C VAL A 66 -12.74 7.41 8.44
N PRO A 67 -13.84 6.64 8.60
CA PRO A 67 -14.42 5.88 7.50
C PRO A 67 -14.95 6.81 6.41
N LEU A 68 -15.00 6.29 5.18
CA LEU A 68 -15.70 6.97 4.09
C LEU A 68 -17.21 6.77 4.29
N PRO A 69 -18.04 7.84 4.37
CA PRO A 69 -19.47 7.69 4.56
C PRO A 69 -20.10 6.84 3.44
N ILE A 70 -20.99 5.91 3.78
CA ILE A 70 -21.56 4.97 2.80
C ILE A 70 -22.39 5.61 1.67
N GLY A 71 -22.72 6.90 1.78
CA GLY A 71 -23.39 7.66 0.72
C GLY A 71 -22.44 8.20 -0.36
N GLU A 72 -21.13 8.20 -0.12
CA GLU A 72 -20.14 8.65 -1.09
C GLU A 72 -19.93 7.58 -2.16
N LEU A 73 -20.19 7.93 -3.42
CA LEU A 73 -19.89 7.06 -4.55
C LEU A 73 -18.39 7.07 -4.84
N THR A 74 -17.88 5.90 -5.16
CA THR A 74 -16.48 5.69 -5.53
C THR A 74 -16.34 5.25 -6.98
N ILE A 75 -15.11 5.27 -7.50
CA ILE A 75 -14.75 4.87 -8.86
C ILE A 75 -15.35 3.52 -9.23
N GLY A 76 -15.38 2.56 -8.30
CA GLY A 76 -16.00 1.26 -8.53
C GLY A 76 -17.48 1.33 -8.86
N HIS A 77 -18.24 2.21 -8.19
CA HIS A 77 -19.65 2.42 -8.49
C HIS A 77 -19.87 2.99 -9.90
N TYR A 78 -19.01 3.91 -10.33
CA TYR A 78 -19.08 4.49 -11.67
C TYR A 78 -18.70 3.47 -12.75
N LEU A 79 -17.62 2.71 -12.56
CA LEU A 79 -17.13 1.73 -13.53
C LEU A 79 -18.08 0.54 -13.71
N ARG A 80 -18.69 0.03 -12.62
CA ARG A 80 -19.66 -1.08 -12.70
C ARG A 80 -20.89 -0.74 -13.55
N ARG A 81 -21.34 0.52 -13.55
CA ARG A 81 -22.44 0.98 -14.42
C ARG A 81 -22.12 0.87 -15.91
N HIS A 82 -20.84 0.75 -16.25
CA HIS A 82 -20.34 0.53 -17.60
C HIS A 82 -19.94 -0.93 -17.87
N GLY A 83 -20.39 -1.87 -17.03
CA GLY A 83 -20.18 -3.31 -17.22
C GLY A 83 -18.75 -3.78 -16.92
N MET A 84 -17.95 -2.99 -16.19
CA MET A 84 -16.59 -3.38 -15.81
C MET A 84 -16.58 -4.20 -14.53
N ARG A 85 -15.80 -5.29 -14.51
CA ARG A 85 -15.40 -5.95 -13.26
C ARG A 85 -14.49 -5.01 -12.47
N VAL A 86 -14.68 -4.88 -11.16
CA VAL A 86 -13.92 -3.95 -10.33
C VAL A 86 -13.35 -4.69 -9.13
N GLY A 87 -12.03 -4.81 -9.06
CA GLY A 87 -11.34 -5.50 -7.96
C GLY A 87 -10.27 -4.67 -7.28
N VAL A 88 -9.86 -5.12 -6.10
CA VAL A 88 -8.66 -4.65 -5.39
C VAL A 88 -7.75 -5.81 -5.03
N VAL A 89 -6.45 -5.58 -5.23
CA VAL A 89 -5.34 -6.39 -4.70
C VAL A 89 -4.42 -5.45 -3.93
N GLY A 90 -4.31 -5.67 -2.63
CA GLY A 90 -3.57 -4.84 -1.69
C GLY A 90 -4.41 -3.79 -0.96
N LYS A 91 -3.80 -2.64 -0.68
CA LYS A 91 -4.22 -1.68 0.34
C LYS A 91 -5.33 -0.72 -0.11
N THR A 92 -6.31 -0.47 0.75
CA THR A 92 -7.27 0.65 0.60
C THR A 92 -7.20 1.64 1.75
N HIS A 93 -6.74 1.21 2.93
CA HIS A 93 -6.77 1.97 4.18
C HIS A 93 -8.20 2.37 4.63
N MET A 94 -9.22 1.71 4.07
CA MET A 94 -10.61 2.06 4.34
C MET A 94 -11.22 1.08 5.32
N GLU A 95 -11.83 1.64 6.36
CA GLU A 95 -12.70 0.91 7.28
C GLU A 95 -14.17 1.16 6.88
N PRO A 96 -15.05 0.17 7.08
CA PRO A 96 -16.47 0.35 6.81
C PRO A 96 -17.08 1.39 7.75
N ASP A 97 -17.95 2.25 7.23
CA ASP A 97 -18.82 3.13 8.02
C ASP A 97 -19.96 2.29 8.64
N ILE A 98 -19.65 1.60 9.74
CA ILE A 98 -20.55 0.66 10.43
C ILE A 98 -21.84 1.37 10.87
N ASP A 99 -21.71 2.54 11.50
CA ASP A 99 -22.86 3.33 11.97
C ASP A 99 -23.78 3.73 10.81
N GLY A 100 -23.21 4.13 9.66
CA GLY A 100 -23.95 4.43 8.45
C GLY A 100 -24.68 3.20 7.92
N MET A 101 -24.00 2.05 7.85
CA MET A 101 -24.57 0.78 7.41
C MET A 101 -25.74 0.35 8.29
N GLU A 102 -25.56 0.35 9.62
CA GLU A 102 -26.61 -0.01 10.58
C GLU A 102 -27.83 0.91 10.46
N ARG A 103 -27.61 2.22 10.35
CA ARG A 103 -28.69 3.20 10.19
C ARG A 103 -29.55 2.98 8.95
N LEU A 104 -28.97 2.44 7.88
CA LEU A 104 -29.68 2.13 6.64
C LEU A 104 -30.10 0.64 6.53
N GLY A 105 -29.82 -0.19 7.54
CA GLY A 105 -30.11 -1.62 7.51
C GLY A 105 -29.29 -2.38 6.45
N ILE A 106 -28.09 -1.91 6.13
CA ILE A 106 -27.19 -2.53 5.16
C ILE A 106 -26.25 -3.49 5.88
N THR A 107 -26.10 -4.69 5.35
CA THR A 107 -25.24 -5.73 5.93
C THR A 107 -24.32 -6.33 4.87
N LYS A 108 -23.14 -6.82 5.29
CA LYS A 108 -22.10 -7.33 4.38
C LYS A 108 -22.50 -8.62 3.63
N GLU A 109 -23.58 -9.26 4.05
CA GLU A 109 -24.15 -10.44 3.40
C GLU A 109 -24.85 -10.12 2.07
N THR A 110 -25.15 -8.84 1.82
CA THR A 110 -25.68 -8.37 0.55
C THR A 110 -24.56 -7.89 -0.36
N GLU A 111 -24.76 -8.00 -1.68
CA GLU A 111 -23.81 -7.48 -2.68
C GLU A 111 -23.51 -5.98 -2.46
N ILE A 112 -24.56 -5.18 -2.26
CA ILE A 112 -24.43 -3.74 -1.99
C ILE A 112 -23.62 -3.52 -0.72
N GLY A 113 -23.94 -4.24 0.36
CA GLY A 113 -23.27 -4.09 1.65
C GLY A 113 -21.80 -4.46 1.60
N LEU A 114 -21.44 -5.53 0.89
CA LEU A 114 -20.05 -5.88 0.65
C LEU A 114 -19.31 -4.74 -0.08
N ILE A 115 -19.87 -4.28 -1.20
CA ILE A 115 -19.29 -3.22 -2.04
C ILE A 115 -19.07 -1.92 -1.25
N VAL A 116 -20.08 -1.44 -0.52
CA VAL A 116 -19.94 -0.19 0.26
C VAL A 116 -18.97 -0.35 1.42
N SER A 117 -18.89 -1.54 2.02
CA SER A 117 -17.94 -1.83 3.11
C SER A 117 -16.48 -1.88 2.64
N GLU A 118 -16.25 -2.07 1.35
CA GLU A 118 -14.92 -2.16 0.71
C GLU A 118 -14.65 -0.97 -0.22
N SER A 119 -15.26 0.19 0.05
CA SER A 119 -15.07 1.43 -0.72
C SER A 119 -15.32 1.28 -2.22
N GLY A 120 -16.24 0.39 -2.59
CA GLY A 120 -16.68 0.14 -3.96
C GLY A 120 -15.92 -0.95 -4.72
N PHE A 121 -14.92 -1.59 -4.11
CA PHE A 121 -14.11 -2.63 -4.74
C PHE A 121 -14.56 -4.04 -4.34
N ASP A 122 -14.40 -5.02 -5.24
CA ASP A 122 -14.46 -6.43 -4.85
C ASP A 122 -13.10 -6.83 -4.24
N PRO A 123 -13.06 -7.34 -2.99
CA PRO A 123 -11.80 -7.67 -2.34
C PRO A 123 -11.24 -9.01 -2.87
N TYR A 124 -10.41 -8.96 -3.91
CA TYR A 124 -9.77 -10.17 -4.45
C TYR A 124 -8.62 -10.66 -3.55
N GLU A 125 -7.76 -9.74 -3.12
CA GLU A 125 -6.75 -9.95 -2.07
C GLU A 125 -6.55 -8.63 -1.33
N ARG A 126 -7.53 -8.22 -0.50
CA ARG A 126 -7.49 -6.94 0.22
C ARG A 126 -6.63 -7.05 1.48
N ASP A 127 -5.47 -6.42 1.46
CA ASP A 127 -4.54 -6.35 2.60
C ASP A 127 -3.90 -4.95 2.66
N ASP A 128 -4.02 -4.28 3.81
CA ASP A 128 -3.41 -2.96 4.02
C ASP A 128 -1.89 -3.04 4.30
N GLY A 129 -1.33 -4.25 4.40
CA GLY A 129 0.10 -4.55 4.32
C GLY A 129 0.92 -4.30 5.59
N LEU A 130 0.26 -4.06 6.73
CA LEU A 130 0.91 -3.80 8.01
C LEU A 130 0.27 -4.63 9.11
N HIS A 131 1.06 -5.51 9.74
CA HIS A 131 0.55 -6.46 10.72
C HIS A 131 1.42 -6.50 12.00
N PRO A 132 1.57 -5.37 12.72
CA PRO A 132 2.27 -5.37 14.00
C PRO A 132 1.59 -6.31 15.00
N ASP A 133 2.34 -6.90 15.94
CA ASP A 133 1.81 -7.96 16.82
C ASP A 133 0.57 -7.57 17.64
N ASN A 134 0.46 -6.29 18.02
CA ASN A 134 -0.73 -5.76 18.69
C ASN A 134 -1.98 -5.73 17.81
N GLN A 135 -1.84 -5.79 16.48
CA GLN A 135 -2.91 -5.88 15.49
C GLN A 135 -3.04 -7.29 14.90
N ALA A 136 -1.96 -8.06 14.82
CA ALA A 136 -1.97 -9.44 14.34
C ALA A 136 -2.86 -10.35 15.21
N GLN A 137 -2.99 -10.06 16.51
CA GLN A 137 -3.90 -10.77 17.42
C GLN A 137 -5.39 -10.64 17.05
N HIS A 138 -5.77 -9.62 16.27
CA HIS A 138 -7.14 -9.39 15.79
C HIS A 138 -7.41 -10.01 14.41
N ASN A 139 -6.38 -10.35 13.63
CA ASN A 139 -6.49 -10.90 12.27
C ASN A 139 -5.87 -12.30 12.16
N LYS A 140 -6.47 -13.28 12.84
CA LYS A 140 -5.93 -14.67 12.93
C LYS A 140 -5.82 -15.44 11.60
N THR A 141 -6.13 -14.83 10.45
CA THR A 141 -6.13 -15.49 9.13
C THR A 141 -5.72 -14.55 7.99
N LEU A 142 -4.55 -13.94 8.06
CA LEU A 142 -3.98 -13.20 6.91
C LEU A 142 -3.58 -14.18 5.80
N SER A 143 -4.09 -13.99 4.58
CA SER A 143 -3.78 -14.87 3.43
C SER A 143 -2.28 -14.97 3.16
N TYR A 144 -1.54 -13.85 3.28
CA TYR A 144 -0.10 -13.83 3.10
C TYR A 144 0.61 -14.69 4.16
N ASN A 145 0.26 -14.58 5.44
CA ASN A 145 0.82 -15.44 6.49
C ASN A 145 0.45 -16.92 6.26
N GLN A 146 -0.77 -17.22 5.85
CA GLN A 146 -1.18 -18.59 5.53
C GLN A 146 -0.38 -19.16 4.35
N TRP A 147 -0.13 -18.35 3.33
CA TRP A 147 0.69 -18.72 2.18
C TRP A 147 2.14 -18.96 2.59
N LEU A 148 2.74 -18.07 3.38
CA LEU A 148 4.09 -18.23 3.92
C LEU A 148 4.22 -19.50 4.79
N ASN A 149 3.25 -19.77 5.66
CA ASN A 149 3.23 -20.99 6.47
C ASN A 149 3.23 -22.26 5.59
N LYS A 150 2.48 -22.28 4.47
CA LYS A 150 2.48 -23.41 3.52
C LYS A 150 3.84 -23.62 2.84
N LEU A 151 4.66 -22.58 2.73
CA LEU A 151 6.02 -22.64 2.20
C LEU A 151 7.06 -23.03 3.25
N GLY A 152 6.66 -23.19 4.52
CA GLY A 152 7.54 -23.58 5.63
C GLY A 152 8.10 -22.41 6.44
N TYR A 153 7.60 -21.19 6.27
CA TYR A 153 7.96 -20.06 7.12
C TYR A 153 7.19 -20.11 8.45
N GLU A 154 7.79 -20.73 9.47
CA GLU A 154 7.15 -20.96 10.77
C GLU A 154 7.04 -19.69 11.63
N GLY A 155 6.02 -19.64 12.49
CA GLY A 155 5.84 -18.59 13.50
C GLY A 155 4.41 -18.05 13.57
N GLU A 156 4.07 -17.35 14.64
CA GLU A 156 2.72 -16.79 14.82
C GLU A 156 2.43 -15.63 13.84
N ASN A 157 3.47 -14.86 13.49
CA ASN A 157 3.38 -13.75 12.55
C ASN A 157 4.49 -13.80 11.49
N PRO A 158 4.35 -14.65 10.45
CA PRO A 158 5.40 -14.78 9.45
C PRO A 158 5.73 -13.49 8.69
N TRP A 159 4.75 -12.60 8.50
CA TRP A 159 4.96 -11.26 7.94
C TRP A 159 6.00 -10.46 8.75
N ASP A 160 5.90 -10.44 10.08
CA ASP A 160 6.86 -9.71 10.92
C ASP A 160 8.19 -10.46 11.02
N LEU A 161 8.11 -11.77 11.32
CA LEU A 161 9.27 -12.59 11.63
C LEU A 161 10.18 -12.86 10.42
N TRP A 162 9.61 -12.92 9.20
CA TRP A 162 10.37 -13.25 7.99
C TRP A 162 10.43 -12.12 6.98
N ALA A 163 9.27 -11.57 6.58
CA ALA A 163 9.23 -10.55 5.54
C ALA A 163 9.75 -9.19 6.04
N ASN A 164 9.56 -8.88 7.33
CA ASN A 164 9.88 -7.59 7.92
C ASN A 164 10.91 -7.66 9.07
N SER A 165 11.69 -8.73 9.16
CA SER A 165 12.79 -8.87 10.11
C SER A 165 14.02 -9.50 9.46
N ALA A 166 15.20 -9.14 9.98
CA ALA A 166 16.48 -9.74 9.63
C ALA A 166 16.92 -10.76 10.70
N GLU A 167 17.96 -11.54 10.38
CA GLU A 167 18.64 -12.42 11.34
C GLU A 167 19.99 -11.82 11.73
N GLY A 168 20.27 -11.79 13.03
CA GLY A 168 21.54 -11.34 13.59
C GLY A 168 22.60 -12.45 13.63
N GLU A 169 23.82 -12.09 14.03
CA GLU A 169 24.97 -13.00 14.02
C GLU A 169 24.81 -14.20 14.96
N ASN A 170 23.99 -14.08 16.00
CA ASN A 170 23.73 -15.14 16.98
C ASN A 170 22.35 -15.79 16.78
N GLY A 171 21.71 -15.57 15.62
CA GLY A 171 20.38 -16.10 15.32
C GLY A 171 19.23 -15.31 15.96
N GLU A 172 19.51 -14.13 16.55
CA GLU A 172 18.46 -13.27 17.07
C GLU A 172 17.63 -12.62 15.94
N ILE A 173 16.32 -12.45 16.17
CA ILE A 173 15.44 -11.78 15.22
C ILE A 173 15.59 -10.26 15.37
N LEU A 174 16.07 -9.63 14.30
CA LEU A 174 16.30 -8.20 14.20
C LEU A 174 15.12 -7.52 13.49
N SER A 175 14.14 -7.08 14.29
CA SER A 175 12.91 -6.48 13.77
C SER A 175 13.12 -5.23 12.89
N GLY A 176 12.43 -5.18 11.75
CA GLY A 176 12.42 -4.04 10.82
C GLY A 176 11.71 -2.80 11.34
N TRP A 177 10.97 -2.90 12.46
CA TRP A 177 10.45 -1.74 13.19
C TRP A 177 11.56 -0.83 13.72
N LYS A 178 12.78 -1.36 13.89
CA LYS A 178 13.95 -0.60 14.32
C LYS A 178 14.76 -0.19 13.10
N LEU A 179 14.78 1.11 12.79
CA LEU A 179 15.52 1.69 11.64
C LEU A 179 16.98 1.25 11.53
N ARG A 180 17.64 0.98 12.68
CA ARG A 180 19.02 0.47 12.75
C ARG A 180 19.23 -0.84 11.98
N ASN A 181 18.16 -1.59 11.71
CA ASN A 181 18.17 -2.88 11.02
C ASN A 181 17.87 -2.75 9.52
N SER A 182 17.61 -1.54 9.00
CA SER A 182 17.19 -1.33 7.60
C SER A 182 18.23 -1.71 6.55
N ASN A 183 19.50 -1.80 6.95
CA ASN A 183 20.61 -2.23 6.09
C ASN A 183 20.82 -3.76 6.07
N LYS A 184 20.01 -4.53 6.80
CA LYS A 184 20.09 -5.99 6.84
C LYS A 184 19.07 -6.59 5.87
N PRO A 185 19.37 -7.74 5.23
CA PRO A 185 18.38 -8.43 4.43
C PRO A 185 17.25 -8.95 5.30
N SER A 186 16.01 -8.82 4.85
CA SER A 186 14.90 -9.58 5.45
C SER A 186 15.17 -11.09 5.31
N ARG A 187 14.65 -11.88 6.24
CA ARG A 187 14.83 -13.36 6.28
C ARG A 187 14.06 -14.10 5.18
N ILE A 188 13.16 -13.41 4.47
CA ILE A 188 12.36 -13.99 3.40
C ILE A 188 13.12 -14.09 2.06
N ALA A 189 12.77 -15.10 1.26
CA ALA A 189 13.20 -15.15 -0.14
C ALA A 189 12.55 -14.01 -0.95
N GLU A 190 13.24 -13.53 -1.98
CA GLU A 190 12.83 -12.34 -2.73
C GLU A 190 11.49 -12.53 -3.42
N GLU A 191 11.32 -13.69 -4.05
CA GLU A 191 10.11 -14.14 -4.74
C GLU A 191 8.92 -14.33 -3.79
N HIS A 192 9.18 -14.40 -2.48
CA HIS A 192 8.16 -14.51 -1.45
C HIS A 192 7.85 -13.21 -0.73
N SER A 193 8.54 -12.11 -1.08
CA SER A 193 8.29 -10.79 -0.51
C SER A 193 6.88 -10.26 -0.80
N GLU A 194 6.43 -9.29 0.00
CA GLU A 194 5.10 -8.67 -0.11
C GLU A 194 4.82 -8.11 -1.51
N THR A 195 5.83 -7.52 -2.15
CA THR A 195 5.69 -6.94 -3.50
C THR A 195 5.53 -8.05 -4.55
N ALA A 196 6.30 -9.13 -4.44
CA ALA A 196 6.19 -10.27 -5.35
C ALA A 196 4.83 -10.97 -5.18
N TYR A 197 4.40 -11.22 -3.94
CA TYR A 197 3.10 -11.82 -3.64
C TYR A 197 1.93 -11.01 -4.22
N MET A 198 1.88 -9.69 -3.97
CA MET A 198 0.80 -8.85 -4.50
C MET A 198 0.83 -8.77 -6.03
N THR A 199 2.02 -8.85 -6.64
CA THR A 199 2.16 -8.90 -8.11
C THR A 199 1.58 -10.20 -8.67
N ASN A 200 1.86 -11.34 -8.03
CA ASN A 200 1.30 -12.62 -8.43
C ASN A 200 -0.23 -12.63 -8.31
N LYS A 201 -0.78 -12.07 -7.23
CA LYS A 201 -2.23 -11.91 -7.05
C LYS A 201 -2.89 -11.01 -8.08
N ALA A 202 -2.18 -9.97 -8.54
CA ALA A 202 -2.65 -9.15 -9.63
C ALA A 202 -2.68 -9.90 -10.98
N ILE A 203 -1.66 -10.74 -11.24
CA ILE A 203 -1.62 -11.59 -12.43
C ILE A 203 -2.78 -12.59 -12.41
N GLU A 204 -3.01 -13.27 -11.28
CA GLU A 204 -4.16 -14.17 -11.08
C GLU A 204 -5.50 -13.45 -11.38
N TYR A 205 -5.70 -12.23 -10.85
CA TYR A 205 -6.91 -11.45 -11.15
C TYR A 205 -7.08 -11.14 -12.65
N ILE A 206 -5.98 -10.78 -13.32
CA ILE A 206 -5.99 -10.46 -14.77
C ILE A 206 -6.37 -11.71 -15.57
N GLU A 207 -5.78 -12.86 -15.26
CA GLU A 207 -6.09 -14.14 -15.91
C GLU A 207 -7.56 -14.54 -15.68
N ASP A 208 -8.05 -14.43 -14.44
CA ASP A 208 -9.44 -14.73 -14.07
C ASP A 208 -10.45 -13.79 -14.74
N SER A 209 -10.03 -12.60 -15.17
CA SER A 209 -10.92 -11.62 -15.80
C SER A 209 -11.23 -11.94 -17.27
N GLY A 210 -10.41 -12.78 -17.91
CA GLY A 210 -10.54 -13.10 -19.34
C GLY A 210 -10.53 -11.84 -20.22
N ASP A 211 -11.32 -11.88 -21.31
CA ASP A 211 -11.39 -10.78 -22.29
C ASP A 211 -12.39 -9.67 -21.92
N GLY A 212 -13.09 -9.80 -20.79
CA GLY A 212 -14.05 -8.80 -20.32
C GLY A 212 -13.37 -7.51 -19.85
N PRO A 213 -14.05 -6.36 -19.86
CA PRO A 213 -13.47 -5.13 -19.35
C PRO A 213 -13.36 -5.18 -17.82
N TRP A 214 -12.19 -4.85 -17.30
CA TRP A 214 -11.91 -4.89 -15.87
C TRP A 214 -11.14 -3.65 -15.41
N PHE A 215 -11.26 -3.37 -14.13
CA PHE A 215 -10.46 -2.40 -13.41
C PHE A 215 -9.91 -3.07 -12.14
N LEU A 216 -8.58 -3.07 -12.01
CA LEU A 216 -7.90 -3.57 -10.82
C LEU A 216 -7.18 -2.42 -10.12
N HIS A 217 -7.55 -2.17 -8.86
CA HIS A 217 -6.70 -1.38 -7.97
C HIS A 217 -5.58 -2.26 -7.40
N LEU A 218 -4.45 -2.33 -8.08
CA LEU A 218 -3.23 -2.93 -7.54
C LEU A 218 -2.50 -1.92 -6.66
N SER A 219 -2.42 -2.20 -5.36
CA SER A 219 -2.05 -1.23 -4.32
C SER A 219 -1.01 -1.80 -3.37
N TYR A 220 0.26 -1.58 -3.69
CA TYR A 220 1.40 -2.06 -2.91
C TYR A 220 1.59 -1.24 -1.63
N ILE A 221 1.95 -1.93 -0.54
CA ILE A 221 2.38 -1.28 0.70
C ILE A 221 3.80 -0.69 0.58
N LYS A 222 4.75 -1.38 -0.03
CA LYS A 222 6.12 -0.84 -0.17
C LYS A 222 6.13 0.35 -1.15
N PRO A 223 6.99 1.38 -0.94
CA PRO A 223 8.11 1.47 0.01
C PRO A 223 7.76 1.98 1.42
N HIS A 224 6.49 1.96 1.84
CA HIS A 224 6.13 2.22 3.23
C HIS A 224 6.87 1.27 4.20
N TRP A 225 7.08 1.74 5.43
CA TRP A 225 7.71 0.96 6.50
C TRP A 225 6.94 -0.33 6.81
N PRO A 226 7.56 -1.35 7.44
CA PRO A 226 8.97 -1.42 7.88
C PRO A 226 9.99 -1.31 6.74
N TYR A 227 11.06 -0.52 6.96
CA TYR A 227 12.09 -0.25 5.96
C TYR A 227 13.13 -1.36 5.93
N ILE A 228 12.79 -2.45 5.28
CA ILE A 228 13.67 -3.60 5.08
C ILE A 228 13.32 -4.26 3.74
N ALA A 229 14.31 -4.87 3.10
CA ALA A 229 14.15 -5.54 1.82
C ALA A 229 14.95 -6.85 1.80
N PRO A 230 14.57 -7.84 0.98
CA PRO A 230 15.35 -9.06 0.80
C PRO A 230 16.65 -8.79 0.05
N ALA A 231 17.54 -9.79 0.05
CA ALA A 231 18.64 -9.82 -0.91
C ALA A 231 18.11 -9.96 -2.35
N PRO A 232 18.75 -9.31 -3.34
CA PRO A 232 19.95 -8.48 -3.23
C PRO A 232 19.68 -7.00 -2.85
N TYR A 233 18.42 -6.56 -2.83
CA TYR A 233 18.06 -5.13 -2.76
C TYR A 233 18.57 -4.41 -1.51
N HIS A 234 18.65 -5.08 -0.36
CA HIS A 234 19.15 -4.49 0.89
C HIS A 234 20.56 -3.88 0.79
N ASN A 235 21.40 -4.36 -0.14
CA ASN A 235 22.80 -3.95 -0.27
C ASN A 235 23.14 -3.41 -1.67
N MET A 236 22.14 -2.97 -2.43
CA MET A 236 22.36 -2.33 -3.74
C MET A 236 22.78 -0.86 -3.64
N TYR A 237 22.56 -0.22 -2.49
CA TYR A 237 22.76 1.20 -2.29
C TYR A 237 23.57 1.47 -1.02
N SER A 238 24.44 2.47 -1.10
CA SER A 238 25.26 2.96 0.02
C SER A 238 24.87 4.39 0.40
N GLU A 239 25.30 4.82 1.58
CA GLU A 239 25.11 6.20 2.07
C GLU A 239 25.56 7.26 1.06
N SER A 240 26.66 6.99 0.33
CA SER A 240 27.20 7.90 -0.70
C SER A 240 26.26 8.15 -1.89
N GLN A 241 25.23 7.32 -2.08
CA GLN A 241 24.28 7.41 -3.18
C GLN A 241 22.95 8.08 -2.77
N PHE A 242 22.77 8.40 -1.49
CA PHE A 242 21.57 9.08 -1.02
C PHE A 242 21.66 10.58 -1.33
N SER A 243 20.63 11.10 -1.99
CA SER A 243 20.49 12.53 -2.23
C SER A 243 20.34 13.26 -0.89
N PRO A 244 20.99 14.43 -0.72
CA PRO A 244 20.76 15.25 0.47
C PRO A 244 19.29 15.66 0.56
N VAL A 245 18.79 15.86 1.79
CA VAL A 245 17.44 16.35 2.00
C VAL A 245 17.33 17.76 1.42
N HIS A 246 16.49 17.92 0.39
CA HIS A 246 16.15 19.23 -0.16
C HIS A 246 15.19 19.95 0.79
N ARG A 247 15.73 20.88 1.59
CA ARG A 247 14.96 21.78 2.46
C ARG A 247 15.10 23.20 1.95
N ASN A 248 14.01 23.97 1.97
CA ASN A 248 14.08 25.41 1.76
C ASN A 248 14.89 26.04 2.91
N ASP A 249 15.65 27.09 2.64
CA ASP A 249 16.41 27.79 3.68
C ASP A 249 15.50 28.41 4.75
N SER A 250 14.25 28.73 4.42
CA SER A 250 13.24 29.15 5.41
C SER A 250 12.94 28.05 6.42
N GLU A 251 12.77 26.80 5.97
CA GLU A 251 12.47 25.63 6.81
C GLU A 251 13.62 25.28 7.78
N LYS A 252 14.83 25.79 7.54
CA LYS A 252 15.99 25.58 8.43
C LYS A 252 16.03 26.58 9.58
N LYS A 253 15.41 27.75 9.41
CA LYS A 253 15.46 28.87 10.37
C LYS A 253 14.28 28.87 11.31
N ASP A 254 13.09 28.57 10.80
CA ASP A 254 11.84 28.54 11.57
C ASP A 254 11.06 27.30 11.15
N ALA A 255 11.26 26.21 11.89
CA ALA A 255 10.54 24.96 11.62
C ALA A 255 9.03 25.21 11.78
N HIS A 256 8.22 24.43 11.05
CA HIS A 256 6.77 24.55 10.99
C HIS A 256 6.14 24.95 12.35
N PRO A 257 5.23 25.94 12.41
CA PRO A 257 4.72 26.53 13.66
C PRO A 257 4.01 25.56 14.63
N VAL A 258 3.82 24.30 14.23
CA VAL A 258 3.34 23.21 15.12
C VAL A 258 4.44 22.73 16.07
N TYR A 259 5.71 23.00 15.78
CA TYR A 259 6.86 22.66 16.62
C TYR A 259 7.32 23.82 17.52
N GLN A 260 6.57 24.93 17.56
CA GLN A 260 6.76 26.04 18.50
C GLN A 260 5.92 25.84 19.77
#